data_AF-D3CXA0-F1
#
_entry.id   AF-D3CXA0-F1
#
_cell.length_a   1.000
_cell.length_b   1.000
_cell.length_c   1.000
_cell.angle_alpha   90.00
_cell.angle_beta   90.00
_cell.angle_gamma   90.00
#
_symmetry.space_group_name_H-M   'P 1'
#
loop_
_entity.id
_entity.type
_entity.pdbx_description
1 polymer ?
#
loop_
_entity_poly.entity_id
_entity_poly.type
_entity_poly.pdbx_seq_one_letter_code
_entity_poly.pdbx_strand_id
1 'polypeptide(L)'
;MAVLAAVAVVVPLLPRAHITTAAVTPAFFTGAAVEAVPEGATALVLPYPYPSRTEAMLWQAEAHYRFRLPGCYCTIPGPDGRAVFNAWTDPLNSALVAIEQGRADADAALADPAVRGTFAQLAPAAVILGPTPRRAELSRLMTGIVGTPPKQVDGVELWLLRG
;
A
#
# COMPACT_ATOMS: atom_id res chain seq x y z
N MET A 1 -32.99 -38.02 -21.66
CA MET A 1 -32.10 -38.59 -20.61
C MET A 1 -30.64 -38.21 -20.83
N ALA A 2 -30.02 -38.50 -21.98
CA ALA A 2 -28.61 -38.19 -22.23
C ALA A 2 -28.25 -36.69 -22.12
N VAL A 3 -29.09 -35.81 -22.67
CA VAL A 3 -28.88 -34.35 -22.60
C VAL A 3 -28.95 -33.81 -21.16
N LEU A 4 -29.90 -34.31 -20.36
CA LEU A 4 -30.04 -33.91 -18.95
C LEU A 4 -28.84 -34.38 -18.11
N ALA A 5 -28.34 -35.59 -18.35
CA ALA A 5 -27.15 -36.09 -17.70
C ALA A 5 -25.90 -35.29 -18.10
N ALA A 6 -25.76 -34.93 -19.38
CA ALA A 6 -24.66 -34.09 -19.86
C ALA A 6 -24.70 -32.68 -19.24
N VAL A 7 -25.88 -32.06 -19.15
CA VAL A 7 -26.04 -30.75 -18.50
C VAL A 7 -25.70 -30.83 -17.00
N ALA A 8 -26.16 -31.86 -16.29
CA ALA A 8 -25.86 -32.04 -14.87
C ALA A 8 -24.35 -32.18 -14.58
N VAL A 9 -23.58 -32.76 -15.51
CA VAL A 9 -22.12 -32.91 -15.39
C VAL A 9 -21.37 -31.61 -15.68
N VAL A 10 -21.90 -30.76 -16.56
CA VAL A 10 -21.25 -29.50 -16.98
C VAL A 10 -21.56 -28.33 -16.03
N VAL A 11 -22.72 -28.31 -15.38
CA VAL A 11 -23.12 -27.22 -14.46
C VAL A 11 -22.10 -26.93 -13.34
N PRO A 12 -21.47 -27.92 -12.68
CA PRO A 12 -20.43 -27.68 -11.67
C PRO A 12 -19.12 -27.09 -12.24
N LEU A 13 -18.89 -27.22 -13.55
CA LEU A 13 -17.72 -26.65 -14.24
C LEU A 13 -17.93 -25.19 -14.65
N LEU A 14 -19.17 -24.67 -14.55
CA LEU A 14 -19.40 -23.25 -14.75
C LEU A 14 -18.64 -22.47 -13.68
N PRO A 15 -17.76 -21.53 -14.07
CA PRO A 15 -17.01 -20.75 -13.11
C PRO A 15 -17.99 -20.01 -12.20
N ARG A 16 -17.87 -20.25 -10.89
CA ARG A 16 -18.66 -19.48 -9.92
C ARG A 16 -18.19 -18.04 -9.96
N ALA A 17 -19.14 -17.12 -9.98
CA ALA A 17 -18.84 -15.72 -9.74
C ALA A 17 -18.12 -15.61 -8.39
N HIS A 18 -16.89 -15.11 -8.40
CA HIS A 18 -16.16 -14.82 -7.18
C HIS A 18 -16.68 -13.51 -6.59
N ILE A 19 -16.71 -13.43 -5.26
CA ILE A 19 -16.94 -12.14 -4.59
C ILE A 19 -15.71 -11.29 -4.87
N THR A 20 -15.90 -10.21 -5.63
CA THR A 20 -14.85 -9.24 -5.96
C THR A 20 -15.19 -7.90 -5.32
N THR A 21 -14.16 -7.15 -4.94
CA THR A 21 -14.27 -5.74 -4.58
C THR A 21 -13.58 -4.93 -5.66
N ALA A 22 -14.24 -3.89 -6.18
CA ALA A 22 -13.62 -3.02 -7.17
C ALA A 22 -12.43 -2.31 -6.53
N ALA A 23 -11.26 -2.42 -7.15
CA ALA A 23 -10.11 -1.61 -6.78
C ALA A 23 -10.30 -0.21 -7.36
N VAL A 24 -10.07 0.81 -6.54
CA VAL A 24 -10.17 2.22 -6.97
C VAL A 24 -8.76 2.79 -7.05
N THR A 25 -8.40 3.29 -8.23
CA THR A 25 -7.14 3.99 -8.47
C THR A 25 -7.38 5.49 -8.42
N PRO A 26 -6.77 6.22 -7.46
CA PRO A 26 -6.80 7.68 -7.48
C PRO A 26 -6.25 8.25 -8.78
N ALA A 27 -6.88 9.31 -9.30
CA ALA A 27 -6.49 9.96 -10.55
C ALA A 27 -5.02 10.43 -10.54
N PHE A 28 -4.46 10.67 -9.34
CA PHE A 28 -3.04 10.93 -9.12
C PHE A 28 -2.13 9.93 -9.85
N PHE A 29 -2.41 8.62 -9.76
CA PHE A 29 -1.52 7.57 -10.27
C PHE A 29 -1.64 7.35 -11.79
N THR A 30 -2.73 7.80 -12.40
CA THR A 30 -2.98 7.65 -13.85
C THR A 30 -2.79 8.96 -14.62
N GLY A 31 -2.59 10.08 -13.93
CA GLY A 31 -2.47 11.42 -14.51
C GLY A 31 -1.07 12.01 -14.35
N ALA A 32 -0.87 13.22 -14.87
CA ALA A 32 0.42 13.92 -14.83
C ALA A 32 0.89 14.28 -13.40
N ALA A 33 0.00 14.27 -12.40
CA ALA A 33 0.36 14.58 -11.02
C ALA A 33 1.40 13.61 -10.43
N VAL A 34 1.43 12.35 -10.87
CA VAL A 34 2.46 11.38 -10.46
C VAL A 34 3.86 11.80 -10.90
N GLU A 35 3.98 12.67 -11.91
CA GLU A 35 5.27 13.15 -12.40
C GLU A 35 6.02 14.00 -11.37
N ALA A 36 5.31 14.56 -10.37
CA ALA A 36 5.90 15.25 -9.24
C ALA A 36 6.80 14.33 -8.39
N VAL A 37 6.61 13.00 -8.46
CA VAL A 37 7.55 12.02 -7.90
C VAL A 37 8.65 11.78 -8.94
N PRO A 38 9.94 11.99 -8.60
CA PRO A 38 11.02 11.73 -9.55
C PRO A 38 11.05 10.26 -9.98
N GLU A 39 11.38 10.02 -11.24
CA GLU A 39 11.46 8.66 -11.79
C GLU A 39 12.55 7.84 -11.05
N GLY A 40 12.21 6.60 -10.70
CA GLY A 40 13.08 5.69 -9.95
C GLY A 40 13.25 6.04 -8.46
N ALA A 41 12.65 7.14 -7.98
CA ALA A 41 12.71 7.50 -6.58
C ALA A 41 11.89 6.56 -5.70
N THR A 42 12.26 6.46 -4.42
CA THR A 42 11.46 5.73 -3.43
C THR A 42 10.27 6.59 -3.02
N ALA A 43 9.06 6.05 -3.13
CA ALA A 43 7.84 6.69 -2.63
C ALA A 43 7.14 5.78 -1.62
N LEU A 44 6.92 6.28 -0.40
CA LEU A 44 6.14 5.56 0.61
C LEU A 44 4.66 5.76 0.30
N VAL A 45 4.02 4.74 -0.27
CA VAL A 45 2.60 4.76 -0.62
C VAL A 45 1.78 4.08 0.47
N LEU A 46 0.75 4.76 0.94
CA LEU A 46 -0.16 4.34 1.98
C LEU A 46 -1.59 4.18 1.43
N PRO A 47 -2.35 3.15 1.85
CA PRO A 47 -2.01 2.18 2.89
C PRO A 47 -0.84 1.26 2.51
N TYR A 48 0.01 0.96 3.49
CA TYR A 48 1.24 0.16 3.26
C TYR A 48 0.87 -1.21 2.70
N PRO A 49 1.61 -1.75 1.71
CA PRO A 49 1.26 -3.03 1.11
C PRO A 49 1.49 -4.22 2.05
N TYR A 50 0.47 -5.05 2.25
CA TYR A 50 0.53 -6.34 2.95
C TYR A 50 -0.56 -7.29 2.41
N PRO A 51 -0.62 -8.58 2.79
CA PRO A 51 -1.47 -9.56 2.09
C PRO A 51 -2.95 -9.18 1.87
N SER A 52 -3.56 -8.45 2.80
CA SER A 52 -4.95 -7.99 2.67
C SER A 52 -5.11 -6.53 2.19
N ARG A 53 -4.01 -5.88 1.80
CA ARG A 53 -3.94 -4.51 1.27
C ARG A 53 -2.90 -4.44 0.17
N THR A 54 -3.34 -4.52 -1.08
CA THR A 54 -2.48 -4.54 -2.28
C THR A 54 -2.65 -3.31 -3.15
N GLU A 55 -3.45 -2.34 -2.71
CA GLU A 55 -3.83 -1.15 -3.46
C GLU A 55 -2.59 -0.33 -3.87
N ALA A 56 -1.63 -0.14 -2.97
CA ALA A 56 -0.37 0.55 -3.29
C ALA A 56 0.42 -0.12 -4.44
N MET A 57 0.38 -1.44 -4.54
CA MET A 57 1.04 -2.17 -5.63
C MET A 57 0.29 -2.03 -6.95
N LEU A 58 -1.05 -2.05 -6.91
CA LEU A 58 -1.87 -1.73 -8.08
C LEU A 58 -1.57 -0.30 -8.58
N TRP A 59 -1.58 0.68 -7.68
CA TRP A 59 -1.31 2.07 -8.02
C TRP A 59 0.10 2.30 -8.57
N GLN A 60 1.09 1.55 -8.08
CA GLN A 60 2.44 1.55 -8.67
C GLN A 60 2.43 1.02 -10.11
N ALA A 61 1.68 -0.05 -10.39
CA ALA A 61 1.57 -0.62 -11.73
C ALA A 61 0.84 0.34 -12.70
N GLU A 62 -0.25 0.99 -12.24
CA GLU A 62 -0.98 2.02 -12.98
C GLU A 62 -0.10 3.25 -13.27
N ALA A 63 0.79 3.60 -12.35
CA ALA A 63 1.81 4.63 -12.55
C ALA A 63 3.02 4.15 -13.37
N HIS A 64 2.89 3.04 -14.11
CA HIS A 64 3.93 2.44 -14.96
C HIS A 64 5.27 2.22 -14.24
N TYR A 65 5.23 1.85 -12.95
CA TYR A 65 6.41 1.65 -12.12
C TYR A 65 7.36 2.86 -12.03
N ARG A 66 6.83 4.08 -12.19
CA ARG A 66 7.61 5.32 -12.11
C ARG A 66 8.43 5.44 -10.82
N PHE A 67 7.95 4.90 -9.70
CA PHE A 67 8.63 4.96 -8.40
C PHE A 67 8.86 3.56 -7.82
N ARG A 68 9.85 3.46 -6.93
CA ARG A 68 10.11 2.27 -6.11
C ARG A 68 9.21 2.29 -4.87
N LEU A 69 8.40 1.26 -4.72
CA LEU A 69 7.54 1.05 -3.56
C LEU A 69 8.31 0.29 -2.47
N PRO A 70 8.42 0.81 -1.24
CA PRO A 70 8.88 0.03 -0.11
C PRO A 70 7.78 -0.93 0.35
N GLY A 71 8.16 -2.18 0.56
CA GLY A 71 7.23 -3.25 0.93
C GLY A 71 6.66 -3.99 -0.28
N CYS A 72 5.98 -5.09 0.01
CA CYS A 72 5.36 -5.94 -0.99
C CYS A 72 4.31 -6.85 -0.35
N TYR A 73 3.36 -7.29 -1.17
CA TYR A 73 2.82 -8.64 -1.07
C TYR A 73 3.61 -9.52 -2.04
N CYS A 74 4.65 -10.19 -1.54
CA CYS A 74 5.53 -11.02 -2.35
C CYS A 74 5.92 -12.29 -1.61
N THR A 75 6.29 -13.32 -2.38
CA THR A 75 6.84 -14.56 -1.85
C THR A 75 8.36 -14.48 -1.95
N ILE A 76 9.05 -14.48 -0.81
CA ILE A 76 10.51 -14.36 -0.74
C ILE A 76 11.13 -15.56 0.01
N PRO A 77 12.40 -15.90 -0.24
CA PRO A 77 13.11 -16.88 0.57
C PRO A 77 13.29 -16.39 2.01
N GLY A 78 12.93 -17.24 2.97
CA GLY A 78 13.19 -17.07 4.39
C GLY A 78 14.62 -17.48 4.78
N PRO A 79 15.06 -17.18 6.02
CA PRO A 79 16.38 -17.53 6.54
C PRO A 79 16.64 -19.04 6.55
N ASP A 80 15.57 -19.84 6.65
CA ASP A 80 15.60 -21.31 6.60
C ASP A 80 15.36 -21.86 5.18
N GLY A 81 15.32 -21.00 4.16
CA GLY A 81 15.04 -21.36 2.77
C GLY A 81 13.56 -21.61 2.46
N ARG A 82 12.65 -21.49 3.44
CA ARG A 82 11.21 -21.63 3.21
C ARG A 82 10.60 -20.33 2.71
N ALA A 83 9.48 -20.43 1.99
CA ALA A 83 8.76 -19.26 1.52
C ALA A 83 8.20 -18.42 2.67
N VAL A 84 8.43 -17.10 2.62
CA VAL A 84 7.81 -16.09 3.49
C VAL A 84 6.93 -15.19 2.63
N PHE A 85 5.79 -14.78 3.17
CA PHE A 85 4.69 -14.16 2.39
C PHE A 85 4.55 -12.64 2.56
N ASN A 86 5.65 -11.88 2.65
CA ASN A 86 5.66 -10.41 2.61
C ASN A 86 7.09 -9.92 2.85
N ALA A 87 7.30 -8.61 2.72
CA ALA A 87 8.54 -7.97 3.14
C ALA A 87 8.80 -8.17 4.65
N TRP A 88 10.08 -8.13 5.02
CA TRP A 88 10.51 -8.12 6.43
C TRP A 88 9.90 -6.96 7.20
N THR A 89 9.49 -7.22 8.44
CA THR A 89 8.94 -6.18 9.31
C THR A 89 10.04 -5.31 9.90
N ASP A 90 9.82 -4.00 9.88
CA ASP A 90 10.62 -2.97 10.53
C ASP A 90 9.71 -2.10 11.42
N PRO A 91 10.25 -1.23 12.28
CA PRO A 91 9.44 -0.38 13.16
C PRO A 91 8.40 0.47 12.43
N LEU A 92 8.76 1.07 11.28
CA LEU A 92 7.86 1.91 10.51
C LEU A 92 6.71 1.11 9.90
N ASN A 93 7.00 0.03 9.18
CA ASN A 93 5.97 -0.76 8.53
C ASN A 93 5.06 -1.46 9.55
N SER A 94 5.60 -1.84 10.71
CA SER A 94 4.82 -2.42 11.81
C SER A 94 3.81 -1.41 12.36
N ALA A 95 4.23 -0.15 12.55
CA ALA A 95 3.36 0.92 13.00
C ALA A 95 2.28 1.27 11.97
N LEU A 96 2.64 1.38 10.68
CA LEU A 96 1.70 1.65 9.59
C LEU A 96 0.60 0.57 9.51
N VAL A 97 0.99 -0.71 9.56
CA VAL A 97 0.05 -1.83 9.54
C VAL A 97 -0.79 -1.89 10.82
N ALA A 98 -0.21 -1.57 11.99
CA ALA A 98 -0.96 -1.53 13.24
C ALA A 98 -2.04 -0.43 13.23
N ILE A 99 -1.74 0.77 12.72
CA ILE A 99 -2.71 1.85 12.57
C ILE A 99 -3.83 1.47 11.61
N GLU A 100 -3.47 0.91 10.46
CA GLU A 100 -4.43 0.43 9.45
C GLU A 100 -5.40 -0.61 10.00
N GLN A 101 -4.92 -1.49 10.88
CA GLN A 101 -5.73 -2.53 11.53
C GLN A 101 -6.43 -2.02 12.81
N GLY A 102 -6.29 -0.74 13.17
CA GLY A 102 -6.88 -0.17 14.38
C GLY A 102 -6.26 -0.69 15.68
N ARG A 103 -5.06 -1.28 15.62
CA ARG A 103 -4.30 -1.80 16.78
C ARG A 103 -3.40 -0.75 17.44
N ALA A 104 -3.16 0.36 16.75
CA ALA A 104 -2.41 1.51 17.25
C ALA A 104 -3.01 2.81 16.69
N ASP A 105 -2.63 3.94 17.27
CA ASP A 105 -2.93 5.29 16.77
C ASP A 105 -1.62 6.03 16.41
N ALA A 106 -1.78 7.22 15.84
CA ALA A 106 -0.65 8.05 15.44
C ALA A 106 0.25 8.43 16.64
N ASP A 107 -0.34 8.67 17.81
CA ASP A 107 0.39 9.18 18.99
C ASP A 107 1.31 8.09 19.56
N ALA A 108 0.83 6.84 19.65
CA ALA A 108 1.64 5.69 20.03
C ALA A 108 2.79 5.45 19.05
N ALA A 109 2.55 5.57 17.74
CA ALA A 109 3.59 5.41 16.72
C ALA A 109 4.63 6.55 16.73
N LEU A 110 4.20 7.79 17.01
CA LEU A 110 5.11 8.95 17.12
C LEU A 110 5.96 8.93 18.38
N ALA A 111 5.50 8.26 19.44
CA ALA A 111 6.24 8.09 20.68
C ALA A 111 7.45 7.13 20.53
N ASP A 112 7.43 6.24 19.54
CA ASP A 112 8.55 5.33 19.25
C ASP A 112 9.61 6.01 18.34
N PRO A 113 10.81 6.33 18.87
CA PRO A 113 11.87 6.95 18.06
C PRO A 113 12.36 6.05 16.92
N ALA A 114 12.19 4.73 17.01
CA ALA A 114 12.59 3.81 15.96
C ALA A 114 11.77 4.01 14.68
N VAL A 115 10.49 4.40 14.79
CA VAL A 115 9.63 4.70 13.63
C VAL A 115 10.21 5.86 12.81
N ARG A 116 10.58 6.95 13.49
CA ARG A 116 11.23 8.11 12.85
C ARG A 116 12.61 7.75 12.29
N GLY A 117 13.38 6.96 13.02
CA GLY A 117 14.69 6.47 12.56
C GLY A 117 14.59 5.65 11.27
N THR A 118 13.66 4.71 11.21
CA THR A 118 13.42 3.88 10.02
C THR A 118 12.89 4.70 8.84
N PHE A 119 12.00 5.67 9.07
CA PHE A 119 11.57 6.59 8.03
C PHE A 119 12.73 7.42 7.45
N ALA A 120 13.61 7.93 8.32
CA ALA A 120 14.79 8.67 7.88
C ALA A 120 15.76 7.79 7.06
N GLN A 121 15.95 6.52 7.45
CA GLN A 121 16.77 5.55 6.72
C GLN A 121 16.15 5.18 5.36
N LEU A 122 14.82 5.01 5.30
CA LEU A 122 14.09 4.78 4.06
C LEU A 122 14.30 5.92 3.06
N ALA A 123 14.48 7.15 3.57
CA ALA A 123 14.79 8.33 2.78
C ALA A 123 13.83 8.56 1.58
N PRO A 124 12.50 8.46 1.76
CA PRO A 124 11.57 8.57 0.64
C PRO A 124 11.61 9.98 0.02
N ALA A 125 11.47 10.06 -1.31
CA ALA A 125 11.31 11.34 -2.01
C ALA A 125 9.88 11.88 -1.86
N ALA A 126 8.91 10.99 -1.70
CA ALA A 126 7.51 11.32 -1.50
C ALA A 126 6.82 10.36 -0.53
N VAL A 127 5.82 10.88 0.19
CA VAL A 127 4.79 10.08 0.87
C VAL A 127 3.48 10.35 0.18
N ILE A 128 2.76 9.29 -0.17
CA ILE A 128 1.47 9.36 -0.88
C ILE A 128 0.46 8.56 -0.08
N LEU A 129 -0.57 9.22 0.46
CA LEU A 129 -1.65 8.57 1.20
C LEU A 129 -2.93 8.60 0.37
N GLY A 130 -3.31 7.43 -0.15
CA GLY A 130 -4.56 7.22 -0.86
C GLY A 130 -5.75 6.93 0.06
N PRO A 131 -6.90 6.53 -0.52
CA PRO A 131 -8.09 6.17 0.23
C PRO A 131 -7.86 4.97 1.17
N THR A 132 -8.21 5.12 2.45
CA THR A 132 -8.21 4.05 3.45
C THR A 132 -9.12 4.41 4.64
N PRO A 133 -9.75 3.45 5.33
CA PRO A 133 -10.57 3.71 6.51
C PRO A 133 -9.86 4.47 7.64
N ARG A 134 -8.54 4.29 7.79
CA ARG A 134 -7.73 4.93 8.86
C ARG A 134 -6.90 6.11 8.36
N ARG A 135 -7.37 6.76 7.30
CA ARG A 135 -6.69 7.89 6.64
C ARG A 135 -6.30 9.00 7.62
N ALA A 136 -7.18 9.38 8.54
CA ALA A 136 -6.90 10.44 9.51
C ALA A 136 -5.69 10.11 10.41
N GLU A 137 -5.58 8.88 10.90
CA GLU A 137 -4.46 8.45 11.73
C GLU A 137 -3.15 8.41 10.95
N LEU A 138 -3.17 7.84 9.75
CA LEU A 138 -1.98 7.78 8.90
C LEU A 138 -1.53 9.19 8.49
N SER A 139 -2.47 10.08 8.19
CA SER A 139 -2.17 11.49 7.89
C SER A 139 -1.54 12.20 9.09
N ARG A 140 -2.07 11.99 10.31
CA ARG A 140 -1.48 12.51 11.55
C ARG A 140 -0.06 11.98 11.76
N LEU A 141 0.17 10.68 11.62
CA LEU A 141 1.50 10.08 11.76
C LEU A 141 2.48 10.67 10.73
N MET A 142 2.13 10.68 9.44
CA MET A 142 3.00 11.21 8.39
C MET A 142 3.27 12.69 8.57
N THR A 143 2.27 13.50 8.91
CA THR A 143 2.46 14.93 9.24
C THR A 143 3.39 15.11 10.44
N GLY A 144 3.25 14.27 11.49
CA GLY A 144 4.10 14.31 12.68
C GLY A 144 5.54 13.82 12.45
N ILE A 145 5.78 13.01 11.41
CA ILE A 145 7.12 12.57 11.00
C ILE A 145 7.75 13.60 10.05
N VAL A 146 7.01 14.06 9.04
CA VAL A 146 7.48 14.99 8.00
C VAL A 146 7.61 16.42 8.52
N GLY A 147 6.74 16.82 9.45
CA GLY A 147 6.73 18.17 10.04
C GLY A 147 5.93 19.20 9.25
N THR A 148 5.37 18.85 8.10
CA THR A 148 4.52 19.74 7.29
C THR A 148 3.21 19.05 6.91
N PRO A 149 2.11 19.80 6.72
CA PRO A 149 0.85 19.24 6.24
C PRO A 149 0.96 18.73 4.80
N PRO A 150 0.13 17.75 4.39
CA PRO A 150 0.08 17.27 3.01
C PRO A 150 -0.57 18.29 2.07
N LYS A 151 -0.31 18.14 0.78
CA LYS A 151 -1.14 18.71 -0.29
C LYS A 151 -2.19 17.68 -0.71
N GLN A 152 -3.43 18.12 -0.93
CA GLN A 152 -4.46 17.28 -1.54
C GLN A 152 -4.31 17.37 -3.06
N VAL A 153 -4.06 16.24 -3.73
CA VAL A 153 -3.84 16.19 -5.18
C VAL A 153 -4.57 14.97 -5.74
N ASP A 154 -5.53 15.16 -6.63
CA ASP A 154 -6.16 14.10 -7.43
C ASP A 154 -6.57 12.82 -6.66
N GLY A 155 -7.12 13.02 -5.46
CA GLY A 155 -7.62 11.94 -4.59
C GLY A 155 -6.60 11.35 -3.61
N VAL A 156 -5.40 11.93 -3.48
CA VAL A 156 -4.39 11.55 -2.49
C VAL A 156 -3.92 12.72 -1.64
N GLU A 157 -3.36 12.40 -0.47
CA GLU A 157 -2.50 13.30 0.29
C GLU A 157 -1.05 13.10 -0.11
N LEU A 158 -0.37 14.18 -0.47
CA LEU A 158 0.99 14.17 -0.99
C LEU A 158 1.91 15.01 -0.10
N TRP A 159 3.00 14.39 0.35
CA TRP A 159 4.17 15.09 0.88
C TRP A 159 5.33 14.87 -0.08
N LEU A 160 5.95 15.96 -0.53
CA LEU A 160 7.23 15.92 -1.26
C LEU A 160 8.33 16.28 -0.28
N LEU A 161 9.31 15.39 -0.12
CA LEU A 161 10.33 15.45 0.92
C LEU A 161 11.70 15.83 0.39
N ARG A 162 11.93 15.58 -0.90
CA ARG A 162 13.10 16.01 -1.63
C ARG A 162 12.70 16.41 -3.05
N GLY A 163 12.94 17.67 -3.39
CA GLY A 163 13.34 18.10 -4.72
C GLY A 163 14.85 18.27 -4.73
#